data_AF-A0A3N2D7N1-F1
#
_entry.id   AF-A0A3N2D7N1-F1
#
_cell.length_a   1.000
_cell.length_b   1.000
_cell.length_c   1.000
_cell.angle_alpha   90.00
_cell.angle_beta   90.00
_cell.angle_gamma   90.00
#
_symmetry.space_group_name_H-M   'P 1'
#
loop_
_entity.id
_entity.type
_entity.pdbx_description
1 polymer ?
#
loop_
_entity_poly.entity_id
_entity_poly.type
_entity_poly.pdbx_seq_one_letter_code
_entity_poly.pdbx_strand_id
1 'polypeptide(L)'
;MERLQLGERVVIRYRLPNDTSDGLGPSLSDALGRLVELRPDAVVVQTRRGPVTIPHDAILLVKRVPPPPPPRGRTRPVDPPRPLA
;
A
#
# COMPACT_ATOMS: atom_id res chain seq x y z
N MET A 1 5.23 -4.25 -20.68
CA MET A 1 5.63 -3.79 -19.34
C MET A 1 4.96 -2.44 -19.12
N GLU A 2 3.96 -2.36 -18.24
CA GLU A 2 3.24 -1.11 -17.97
C GLU A 2 4.15 -0.20 -17.13
N ARG A 3 4.35 1.04 -17.58
CA ARG A 3 5.19 2.01 -16.86
C ARG A 3 4.36 2.63 -15.73
N LEU A 4 4.83 2.52 -14.49
CA LEU A 4 4.19 3.19 -13.35
C LEU A 4 4.27 4.70 -13.52
N GLN A 5 3.16 5.37 -13.24
CA GLN A 5 3.06 6.82 -13.33
C GLN A 5 2.98 7.45 -11.93
N LEU A 6 3.45 8.68 -11.81
CA LEU A 6 3.27 9.46 -10.59
C LEU A 6 1.76 9.59 -10.27
N GLY A 7 1.43 9.52 -8.98
CA GLY A 7 0.06 9.53 -8.46
C GLY A 7 -0.62 8.16 -8.40
N GLU A 8 -0.08 7.14 -9.06
CA GLU A 8 -0.65 5.79 -9.04
C GLU A 8 -0.54 5.13 -7.67
N ARG A 9 -1.57 4.36 -7.33
CA ARG A 9 -1.57 3.56 -6.12
C ARG A 9 -0.76 2.28 -6.35
N VAL A 10 0.32 2.13 -5.60
CA VAL A 10 1.27 1.03 -5.76
C VAL A 10 1.55 0.37 -4.42
N VAL A 11 1.93 -0.91 -4.48
CA VAL A 11 2.63 -1.61 -3.40
C VAL A 11 4.04 -1.93 -3.88
N ILE A 12 5.03 -1.58 -3.06
CA ILE A 12 6.43 -1.88 -3.30
C ILE A 12 6.94 -2.71 -2.13
N ARG A 13 7.38 -3.94 -2.41
CA ARG A 13 8.09 -4.78 -1.45
C ARG A 13 9.58 -4.49 -1.55
N TYR A 14 10.23 -4.24 -0.41
CA TYR A 14 11.64 -3.90 -0.36
C TYR A 14 12.35 -4.50 0.85
N ARG A 15 13.69 -4.59 0.77
CA ARG A 15 14.55 -5.01 1.88
C ARG A 15 14.79 -3.84 2.84
N LEU A 16 14.76 -4.11 4.14
CA LEU A 16 15.16 -3.15 5.15
C LEU A 16 16.70 -3.14 5.28
N PRO A 17 17.35 -1.96 5.41
CA PRO A 17 18.81 -1.87 5.37
C PRO A 17 19.55 -2.59 6.52
N ASN A 18 18.88 -2.88 7.64
CA ASN A 18 19.57 -3.12 8.92
C ASN A 18 19.08 -4.34 9.72
N ASP A 19 18.32 -5.26 9.13
CA ASP A 19 17.68 -6.31 9.93
C ASP A 19 18.27 -7.68 9.59
N THR A 20 19.38 -7.96 10.28
CA THR A 20 20.04 -9.27 10.37
C THR A 20 20.29 -9.62 11.84
N SER A 21 19.52 -9.07 12.78
CA SER A 21 19.81 -9.20 14.21
C SER A 21 19.56 -10.60 14.78
N ASP A 22 18.83 -11.45 14.06
CA ASP A 22 18.28 -12.70 14.63
C ASP A 22 18.72 -13.96 13.87
N GLY A 23 19.60 -13.82 12.86
CA GLY A 23 19.98 -14.93 11.97
C GLY A 23 18.89 -15.39 11.00
N LEU A 24 17.77 -14.65 10.89
CA LEU A 24 16.59 -15.02 10.11
C LEU A 24 16.61 -14.53 8.63
N GLY A 25 17.73 -13.95 8.19
CA GLY A 25 17.86 -13.32 6.86
C GLY A 25 17.43 -11.85 6.85
N PRO A 26 17.48 -11.18 5.68
CA PRO A 26 17.15 -9.76 5.56
C PRO A 26 15.64 -9.51 5.76
N SER A 27 15.28 -8.60 6.67
CA SER A 27 13.86 -8.26 6.83
C SER A 27 13.28 -7.54 5.63
N LEU A 28 12.02 -7.86 5.33
CA LEU A 28 11.27 -7.33 4.21
C LEU A 28 10.13 -6.44 4.71
N SER A 29 9.82 -5.39 3.97
CA SER A 29 8.71 -4.50 4.25
C SER A 29 7.94 -4.15 2.98
N ASP A 30 6.69 -3.74 3.14
CA ASP A 30 5.80 -3.33 2.05
C ASP A 30 5.38 -1.87 2.22
N ALA A 31 5.67 -1.03 1.22
CA ALA A 31 5.19 0.34 1.12
C ALA A 31 3.95 0.40 0.22
N LEU A 32 2.79 0.62 0.82
CA LEU A 32 1.51 0.78 0.13
C LEU A 32 1.06 2.24 0.16
N GLY A 33 0.94 2.86 -1.00
CA GLY A 33 0.63 4.28 -1.08
C GLY A 33 0.55 4.79 -2.51
N ARG A 34 0.71 6.10 -2.67
CA ARG A 34 0.83 6.74 -3.99
C ARG A 34 2.29 6.94 -4.33
N LEU A 35 2.69 6.59 -5.55
CA LEU A 35 4.01 6.97 -6.07
C LEU A 35 4.05 8.50 -6.24
N VAL A 36 4.94 9.19 -5.55
CA VAL A 36 5.02 10.66 -5.58
C VAL A 36 6.31 11.18 -6.21
N GLU A 37 7.35 10.34 -6.28
CA GLU A 37 8.61 10.71 -6.90
C GLU A 37 9.30 9.48 -7.51
N LEU A 38 9.91 9.70 -8.67
CA LEU A 38 10.81 8.76 -9.34
C LEU A 38 12.15 9.47 -9.52
N ARG A 39 13.19 8.93 -8.88
CA ARG A 39 14.58 9.37 -9.02
C ARG A 39 15.38 8.29 -9.76
N PRO A 40 16.60 8.61 -10.22
CA PRO A 40 17.46 7.61 -10.87
C PRO A 40 17.82 6.41 -9.97
N ASP A 41 17.91 6.64 -8.65
CA ASP A 41 18.40 5.68 -7.65
C ASP A 41 17.32 5.18 -6.68
N ALA A 42 16.16 5.85 -6.64
CA ALA A 42 15.12 5.56 -5.66
C ALA A 42 13.72 5.99 -6.13
N VAL A 43 12.72 5.45 -5.45
CA VAL A 43 11.32 5.86 -5.58
C VAL A 43 10.79 6.35 -4.24
N VAL A 44 9.84 7.29 -4.27
CA VAL A 44 9.16 7.77 -3.06
C VAL A 44 7.69 7.43 -3.14
N VAL A 45 7.21 6.75 -2.10
CA VAL A 45 5.79 6.39 -1.95
C VAL A 45 5.21 7.16 -0.77
N GLN A 46 4.19 7.98 -1.02
CA GLN A 46 3.39 8.58 0.04
C GLN A 46 2.47 7.53 0.64
N THR A 47 2.84 7.02 1.81
CA THR A 47 2.02 6.07 2.58
C THR A 47 1.14 6.81 3.58
N ARG A 48 0.29 6.06 4.29
CA ARG A 48 -0.53 6.60 5.40
C ARG A 48 0.30 7.08 6.60
N ARG A 49 1.51 6.55 6.80
CA ARG A 49 2.39 6.91 7.93
C ARG A 49 3.38 8.03 7.57
N GLY A 50 3.41 8.45 6.31
CA GLY A 50 4.39 9.40 5.79
C GLY A 50 5.02 8.91 4.48
N PRO A 51 5.87 9.74 3.85
CA PRO A 51 6.63 9.35 2.67
C PRO A 51 7.69 8.30 3.03
N VAL A 52 7.84 7.30 2.18
CA VAL A 52 8.87 6.27 2.30
C VAL A 52 9.74 6.34 1.05
N THR A 53 11.04 6.55 1.23
CA THR A 53 12.05 6.50 0.16
C THR A 53 12.61 5.09 0.08
N ILE A 54 12.62 4.50 -1.12
CA ILE A 54 13.04 3.13 -1.36
C ILE A 54 14.10 3.13 -2.47
N PRO A 55 15.35 2.73 -2.17
CA PRO A 55 16.39 2.52 -3.17
C PRO A 55 16.01 1.44 -4.18
N HIS A 56 16.40 1.61 -5.45
CA HIS A 56 16.07 0.67 -6.52
C HIS A 56 16.63 -0.75 -6.28
N ASP A 57 17.84 -0.84 -5.72
CA ASP A 57 18.51 -2.10 -5.39
C ASP A 57 17.85 -2.88 -4.23
N ALA A 58 17.06 -2.19 -3.41
CA ALA A 58 16.29 -2.80 -2.33
C ALA A 58 14.92 -3.34 -2.79
N ILE A 59 14.43 -2.95 -3.99
CA ILE A 59 13.10 -3.32 -4.48
C ILE A 59 13.08 -4.79 -4.90
N LEU A 60 12.10 -5.54 -4.39
CA LEU A 60 11.86 -6.95 -4.75
C LEU A 60 10.66 -7.12 -5.67
N LEU A 61 9.63 -6.31 -5.47
CA LEU A 61 8.39 -6.40 -6.23
C LEU A 61 7.72 -5.04 -6.28
N VAL A 62 7.14 -4.71 -7.44
CA VAL A 62 6.21 -3.59 -7.57
C VAL A 62 4.93 -4.07 -8.22
N LYS A 63 3.79 -3.63 -7.67
CA LYS A 63 2.47 -3.91 -8.22
C LYS A 63 1.58 -2.67 -8.15
N ARG A 64 0.90 -2.37 -9.26
CA ARG A 64 -0.21 -1.41 -9.29
C ARG A 64 -1.40 -1.99 -8.53
N VAL A 65 -1.95 -1.21 -7.61
CA VAL A 65 -3.08 -1.62 -6.77
C VAL A 65 -4.34 -0.90 -7.23
N PRO A 66 -5.42 -1.61 -7.56
CA PRO A 66 -6.70 -0.98 -7.85
C PRO A 66 -7.19 -0.08 -6.69
N PRO A 67 -8.07 0.89 -6.97
CA PRO A 67 -8.77 1.61 -5.92
C PRO A 67 -9.50 0.61 -5.00
N PRO A 68 -9.63 0.91 -3.70
CA PRO A 68 -10.39 0.07 -2.78
C PRO A 68 -11.81 -0.15 -3.32
N PRO A 69 -12.38 -1.35 -3.18
CA PRO A 69 -13.77 -1.57 -3.53
C PRO A 69 -14.68 -0.60 -2.76
N PRO A 70 -15.82 -0.18 -3.33
CA PRO A 70 -16.79 0.65 -2.64
C PRO A 70 -17.20 -0.01 -1.32
N PRO A 71 -17.38 0.77 -0.22
CA PRO A 71 -17.82 0.23 1.06
C PRO A 71 -19.14 -0.51 0.90
N ARG A 72 -19.26 -1.71 1.50
CA ARG A 72 -20.56 -2.38 1.59
C ARG A 72 -21.45 -1.52 2.49
N GLY A 73 -22.57 -1.02 1.96
CA GLY A 73 -23.55 -0.30 2.75
C GLY A 73 -24.02 -1.18 3.92
N ARG A 74 -23.96 -0.65 5.14
CA ARG A 74 -24.63 -1.30 6.27
C ARG A 74 -26.12 -1.09 6.08
N THR A 75 -26.85 -2.12 5.68
CA THR A 75 -28.31 -2.08 5.75
C THR A 75 -28.69 -1.95 7.21
N ARG A 76 -29.18 -0.79 7.63
CA ARG A 76 -29.85 -0.67 8.92
C ARG A 76 -31.10 -1.55 8.85
N PRO A 77 -31.32 -2.50 9.77
CA PRO A 77 -32.59 -3.21 9.84
C PRO A 77 -33.71 -2.17 9.90
N VAL A 78 -34.64 -2.23 8.94
CA VAL A 78 -35.91 -1.52 9.07
C VAL A 78 -36.65 -2.19 10.22
N ASP A 79 -37.03 -1.41 11.22
CA ASP A 79 -37.88 -1.88 12.31
C ASP A 79 -39.24 -2.23 11.70
N PRO A 80 -39.76 -3.47 11.88
CA PRO A 80 -41.07 -3.81 11.35
C PRO A 80 -42.14 -2.88 11.92
N PRO A 81 -43.18 -2.51 11.13
CA PRO A 81 -44.26 -1.68 11.63
C PRO A 81 -44.93 -2.38 12.82
N ARG A 82 -45.03 -1.67 13.95
CA ARG A 82 -45.77 -2.13 15.12
C ARG A 82 -47.24 -2.32 14.73
N PRO A 83 -47.87 -3.47 15.01
CA PRO A 83 -49.29 -3.65 14.72
C PRO A 83 -50.12 -2.65 15.56
N LEU A 84 -51.09 -2.00 14.91
CA LEU A 84 -52.14 -1.26 15.62
C LEU A 84 -53.05 -2.28 16.31
N ALA A 85 -53.26 -2.07 17.61
CA ALA A 85 -54.23 -2.79 18.42
C ALA A 85 -55.65 -2.26 18.17
#